data_AF-A0A397SUZ2-F1
#
_entry.id   AF-A0A397SUZ2-F1
#
_cell.length_a   1.000
_cell.length_b   1.000
_cell.length_c   1.000
_cell.angle_alpha   90.00
_cell.angle_beta   90.00
_cell.angle_gamma   90.00
#
_symmetry.space_group_name_H-M   'P 1'
#
loop_
_entity.id
_entity.type
_entity.pdbx_description
1 polymer ?
#
loop_
_entity_poly.entity_id
_entity_poly.type
_entity_poly.pdbx_seq_one_letter_code
_entity_poly.pdbx_strand_id
1 'polypeptide(L)'
;MTSSNTISSSWASFSDRDQDEFDAEEDIEEEAKKLMTSNRDAIIFVIDASSSMLKANQPDSGEAMRAAEIPFRSAVQCASEVMTYKLISDITADLIGVVFMGTQKSSNSLQKEHIYVLHNLDSPDIQKIKELNNIASGDVDFDNEYGSTDEEYPIGDVLWDL
;
A
#
# COMPACT_ATOMS: atom_id res chain seq x y z
N MET A 1 59.12 37.81 48.49
CA MET A 1 59.17 37.67 47.02
C MET A 1 58.52 36.34 46.69
N THR A 2 57.23 36.41 46.37
CA THR A 2 56.34 35.28 46.10
C THR A 2 56.32 35.04 44.60
N SER A 3 56.67 33.83 44.16
CA SER A 3 56.45 33.41 42.77
C SER A 3 55.72 32.08 42.77
N SER A 4 54.39 32.16 42.72
CA SER A 4 53.52 31.05 42.36
C SER A 4 53.51 30.95 40.84
N ASN A 5 54.03 29.85 40.28
CA ASN A 5 53.80 29.50 38.88
C ASN A 5 52.45 28.80 38.78
N THR A 6 51.43 29.53 38.33
CA THR A 6 50.15 28.96 37.92
C THR A 6 50.29 28.43 36.51
N ILE A 7 50.34 27.10 36.34
CA ILE A 7 50.14 26.48 35.03
C ILE A 7 48.64 26.59 34.73
N SER A 8 48.26 27.57 33.91
CA SER A 8 46.91 27.65 33.36
C SER A 8 46.76 26.56 32.30
N SER A 9 46.10 25.46 32.66
CA SER A 9 45.67 24.45 31.71
C SER A 9 44.58 25.03 30.82
N SER A 10 44.97 25.32 29.58
CA SER A 10 44.11 25.70 28.47
C SER A 10 43.15 24.55 28.12
N TRP A 11 42.03 24.47 28.84
CA TRP A 11 40.90 23.58 28.55
C TRP A 11 39.65 24.32 28.07
N ALA A 12 39.77 25.60 27.72
CA ALA A 12 38.64 26.44 27.30
C ALA A 12 38.52 26.63 25.77
N SER A 13 39.13 25.77 24.94
CA SER A 13 39.10 25.95 23.47
C SER A 13 38.59 24.75 22.68
N PHE A 14 37.89 23.80 23.32
CA PHE A 14 37.29 22.66 22.62
C PHE A 14 35.76 22.66 22.62
N SER A 15 35.09 23.66 23.22
CA SER A 15 33.63 23.65 23.35
C SER A 15 32.87 24.44 22.27
N ASP A 16 33.53 24.84 21.18
CA ASP A 16 32.93 25.72 20.16
C ASP A 16 33.08 25.16 18.73
N ARG A 17 33.43 23.87 18.59
CA ARG A 17 33.52 23.17 17.29
C ARG A 17 32.54 22.00 17.13
N ASP A 18 31.97 21.52 18.23
CA ASP A 18 31.08 20.35 18.22
C ASP A 18 29.60 20.73 18.07
N GLN A 19 29.26 22.03 18.08
CA GLN A 19 27.88 22.50 17.99
C GLN A 19 27.44 22.80 16.54
N ASP A 20 28.35 23.23 15.68
CA ASP A 20 28.09 23.44 14.24
C ASP A 20 27.99 22.12 13.45
N GLU A 21 28.63 21.04 13.91
CA GLU A 21 28.57 19.71 13.28
C GLU A 21 27.23 19.01 13.56
N PHE A 22 26.67 19.19 14.77
CA PHE A 22 25.40 18.58 15.18
C PHE A 22 24.20 19.20 14.44
N ASP A 23 24.18 20.53 14.27
CA ASP A 23 23.13 21.23 13.51
C ASP A 23 23.18 20.89 12.01
N ALA A 24 24.39 20.66 11.45
CA ALA A 24 24.53 20.27 10.05
C ALA A 24 24.09 18.81 9.79
N GLU A 25 24.28 17.90 10.73
CA GLU A 25 23.83 16.50 10.63
C GLU A 25 22.30 16.38 10.74
N GLU A 26 21.65 17.15 11.63
CA GLU A 26 20.18 17.21 11.72
C GLU A 26 19.55 17.78 10.43
N ASP A 27 20.13 18.84 9.86
CA ASP A 27 19.64 19.43 8.60
C ASP A 27 19.76 18.45 7.41
N ILE A 28 20.83 17.64 7.36
CA ILE A 28 21.01 16.60 6.33
C ILE A 28 20.01 15.46 6.52
N GLU A 29 19.72 15.05 7.75
CA GLU A 29 18.76 13.99 8.05
C GLU A 29 17.32 14.41 7.72
N GLU A 30 16.92 15.64 8.05
CA GLU A 30 15.62 16.21 7.67
C GLU A 30 15.49 16.40 6.15
N GLU A 31 16.54 16.87 5.47
CA GLU A 31 16.53 17.01 4.00
C GLU A 31 16.48 15.64 3.30
N ALA A 32 17.19 14.63 3.83
CA ALA A 32 17.12 13.25 3.35
C ALA A 32 15.71 12.64 3.57
N LYS A 33 15.10 12.86 4.73
CA LYS A 33 13.73 12.40 5.04
C LYS A 33 12.68 13.09 4.15
N LYS A 34 12.90 14.36 3.80
CA LYS A 34 12.09 15.11 2.85
C LYS A 34 12.24 14.62 1.41
N LEU A 35 13.46 14.26 0.99
CA LEU A 35 13.74 13.62 -0.29
C LEU A 35 13.18 12.19 -0.37
N MET A 36 13.17 11.44 0.74
CA MET A 36 12.53 10.12 0.81
C MET A 36 11.00 10.22 0.74
N THR A 37 10.40 11.22 1.39
CA THR A 37 8.95 11.46 1.34
C THR A 37 8.46 12.13 0.04
N SER A 38 9.36 12.62 -0.82
CA SER A 38 8.97 13.23 -2.10
C SER A 38 8.69 12.22 -3.22
N ASN A 39 9.13 10.96 -3.07
CA ASN A 39 8.93 9.90 -4.06
C ASN A 39 7.77 8.98 -3.65
N ARG A 40 6.56 9.52 -3.66
CA ARG A 40 5.35 8.74 -3.37
C ARG A 40 4.76 8.18 -4.66
N ASP A 41 4.70 6.86 -4.75
CA ASP A 41 3.96 6.20 -5.81
C ASP A 41 2.51 5.96 -5.38
N ALA A 42 1.60 6.08 -6.34
CA ALA A 42 0.20 5.71 -6.19
C ALA A 42 -0.08 4.46 -7.02
N ILE A 43 -0.59 3.41 -6.37
CA ILE A 43 -0.92 2.13 -7.00
C ILE A 43 -2.42 1.88 -6.81
N ILE A 44 -3.12 1.56 -7.89
CA ILE A 44 -4.54 1.23 -7.83
C ILE A 44 -4.72 -0.17 -8.43
N PHE A 45 -5.22 -1.09 -7.62
CA PHE A 45 -5.61 -2.42 -8.07
C PHE A 45 -7.05 -2.37 -8.56
N VAL A 46 -7.22 -2.44 -9.88
CA VAL A 46 -8.53 -2.58 -10.51
C VAL A 46 -8.72 -4.05 -10.86
N ILE A 47 -9.65 -4.71 -10.16
CA ILE A 47 -9.84 -6.16 -10.24
C ILE A 47 -11.22 -6.45 -10.83
N ASP A 48 -11.25 -7.25 -11.91
CA ASP A 48 -12.51 -7.73 -12.48
C ASP A 48 -13.13 -8.81 -11.58
N ALA A 49 -14.38 -8.58 -11.19
CA ALA A 49 -15.22 -9.46 -10.37
C ALA A 49 -16.41 -10.04 -11.16
N SER A 50 -16.34 -10.03 -12.50
CA SER A 50 -17.33 -10.71 -13.36
C SER A 50 -17.49 -12.19 -12.99
N SER A 51 -18.64 -12.78 -13.36
CA SER A 51 -18.94 -14.17 -13.01
C SER A 51 -17.92 -15.18 -13.58
N SER A 52 -17.15 -14.78 -14.60
CA SER A 52 -16.08 -15.59 -15.18
C SER A 52 -14.83 -15.66 -14.30
N MET A 53 -14.48 -14.56 -13.62
CA MET A 53 -13.31 -14.44 -12.74
C MET A 53 -13.48 -15.15 -11.39
N LEU A 54 -14.73 -15.37 -10.98
CA LEU A 54 -15.10 -16.04 -9.72
C LEU A 54 -15.16 -17.57 -9.83
N LYS A 55 -14.98 -18.13 -11.03
CA LYS A 55 -14.99 -19.58 -11.26
C LYS A 55 -13.57 -20.10 -11.29
N ALA A 56 -13.40 -21.29 -10.73
CA ALA A 56 -12.10 -21.95 -10.75
C ALA A 56 -11.72 -22.33 -12.19
N ASN A 57 -10.46 -22.11 -12.55
CA ASN A 57 -9.95 -22.55 -13.84
C ASN A 57 -10.00 -24.08 -13.93
N GLN A 58 -10.43 -24.62 -15.06
CA GLN A 58 -10.31 -26.05 -15.29
C GLN A 58 -8.82 -26.41 -15.32
N PRO A 59 -8.36 -27.40 -14.54
CA PRO A 59 -6.97 -27.80 -14.59
C PRO A 59 -6.66 -28.35 -15.99
N ASP A 60 -5.62 -27.82 -16.63
CA ASP A 60 -5.05 -28.44 -17.82
C ASP A 60 -4.66 -29.88 -17.45
N SER A 61 -5.10 -30.82 -18.29
CA SER A 61 -4.97 -32.26 -18.05
C SER A 61 -3.50 -32.67 -17.89
N GLY A 62 -2.98 -32.67 -16.66
CA GLY A 62 -1.62 -33.11 -16.38
C GLY A 62 -0.96 -32.52 -15.14
N GLU A 63 -1.40 -31.36 -14.65
CA GLU A 63 -0.84 -30.80 -13.41
C GLU A 63 -1.58 -31.37 -12.19
N ALA A 64 -0.81 -31.96 -11.28
CA ALA A 64 -1.30 -32.56 -10.06
C ALA A 64 -2.21 -31.60 -9.30
N MET A 65 -3.51 -31.94 -9.19
CA MET A 65 -4.54 -31.49 -8.23
C MET A 65 -4.18 -30.28 -7.34
N ARG A 66 -3.70 -29.17 -7.92
CA ARG A 66 -3.73 -27.87 -7.24
C ARG A 66 -5.22 -27.56 -7.12
N ALA A 67 -5.64 -27.11 -5.94
CA ALA A 67 -6.99 -26.59 -5.77
C ALA A 67 -7.25 -25.64 -6.94
N ALA A 68 -8.30 -25.90 -7.71
CA ALA A 68 -8.57 -25.16 -8.93
C ALA A 68 -8.60 -23.66 -8.59
N GLU A 69 -7.63 -22.93 -9.13
CA GLU A 69 -7.36 -21.56 -8.74
C GLU A 69 -8.48 -20.65 -9.27
N ILE A 70 -9.03 -19.81 -8.40
CA ILE A 70 -10.06 -18.84 -8.78
C ILE A 70 -9.34 -17.52 -9.10
N PRO A 71 -9.35 -17.05 -10.37
CA PRO A 71 -8.59 -15.88 -10.81
C PRO A 71 -8.81 -14.62 -9.96
N PHE A 72 -10.06 -14.34 -9.58
CA PHE A 72 -10.40 -13.21 -8.71
C PHE A 72 -9.66 -13.27 -7.39
N ARG A 73 -9.64 -14.43 -6.72
CA ARG A 73 -8.99 -14.61 -5.43
C ARG A 73 -7.48 -14.41 -5.53
N SER A 74 -6.87 -14.89 -6.61
CA SER A 74 -5.45 -14.69 -6.87
C SER A 74 -5.10 -13.22 -7.11
N ALA A 75 -5.95 -12.47 -7.80
CA ALA A 75 -5.76 -11.03 -7.99
C ALA A 75 -5.88 -10.26 -6.66
N VAL A 76 -6.86 -10.60 -5.82
CA VAL A 76 -7.00 -10.01 -4.48
C VAL A 76 -5.82 -10.36 -3.57
N GLN A 77 -5.35 -11.61 -3.62
CA GLN A 77 -4.16 -12.05 -2.89
C GLN A 77 -2.92 -11.26 -3.31
N CYS A 78 -2.72 -11.05 -4.62
CA CYS A 78 -1.63 -10.22 -5.14
C CYS A 78 -1.69 -8.78 -4.60
N ALA A 79 -2.88 -8.16 -4.57
CA ALA A 79 -3.06 -6.83 -3.99
C ALA A 79 -2.68 -6.80 -2.49
N SER A 80 -3.09 -7.82 -1.73
CA SER A 80 -2.73 -7.98 -0.31
C SER A 80 -1.22 -8.10 -0.09
N GLU A 81 -0.54 -8.88 -0.91
CA GLU A 81 0.91 -9.08 -0.85
C GLU A 81 1.69 -7.81 -1.17
N VAL A 82 1.28 -7.07 -2.21
CA VAL A 82 1.89 -5.77 -2.54
C VAL A 82 1.66 -4.77 -1.41
N MET A 83 0.44 -4.70 -0.86
CA MET A 83 0.14 -3.82 0.27
C MET A 83 0.98 -4.17 1.51
N THR A 84 1.16 -5.46 1.79
CA THR A 84 2.01 -5.96 2.88
C THR A 84 3.48 -5.60 2.65
N TYR A 85 3.99 -5.80 1.43
CA TYR A 85 5.37 -5.46 1.08
C TYR A 85 5.63 -3.96 1.26
N LYS A 86 4.72 -3.12 0.75
CA LYS A 86 4.80 -1.66 0.86
C LYS A 86 4.68 -1.16 2.30
N LEU A 87 3.90 -1.85 3.14
CA LEU A 87 3.78 -1.54 4.57
C LEU A 87 5.10 -1.83 5.33
N ILE A 88 5.81 -2.89 4.97
CA ILE A 88 7.05 -3.32 5.65
C ILE A 88 8.27 -2.56 5.10
N SER A 89 8.21 -2.03 3.88
CA SER A 89 9.28 -1.22 3.32
C SER A 89 9.31 0.19 3.95
N ASP A 90 10.21 0.38 4.91
CA ASP A 90 10.41 1.57 5.78
C ASP A 90 10.74 2.91 5.07
N ILE A 91 10.59 3.02 3.75
CA ILE A 91 11.05 4.18 2.96
C ILE A 91 9.92 4.82 2.12
N THR A 92 8.78 4.16 1.94
CA THR A 92 7.79 4.60 0.94
C THR A 92 6.49 5.08 1.57
N ALA A 93 6.19 6.37 1.42
CA ALA A 93 4.86 6.94 1.74
C ALA A 93 3.86 6.71 0.59
N ASP A 94 3.82 5.48 0.08
CA ASP A 94 3.01 5.10 -1.07
C ASP A 94 1.52 5.05 -0.71
N LEU A 95 0.69 5.30 -1.72
CA LEU A 95 -0.76 5.20 -1.61
C LEU A 95 -1.24 3.99 -2.40
N ILE A 96 -2.12 3.20 -1.80
CA ILE A 96 -2.68 2.00 -2.41
C ILE A 96 -4.20 2.03 -2.34
N GLY A 97 -4.84 1.87 -3.48
CA GLY A 97 -6.30 1.72 -3.63
C GLY A 97 -6.67 0.37 -4.22
N VAL A 98 -7.88 -0.11 -3.92
CA VAL A 98 -8.44 -1.35 -4.46
C VAL A 98 -9.87 -1.11 -4.91
N VAL A 99 -10.15 -1.46 -6.16
CA VAL A 99 -11.46 -1.30 -6.80
C VAL A 99 -11.87 -2.61 -7.45
N PHE A 100 -13.10 -3.02 -7.23
CA PHE A 100 -13.73 -4.13 -7.93
C PHE A 100 -14.63 -3.60 -9.05
N MET A 101 -14.52 -4.19 -10.23
CA MET A 101 -15.40 -3.93 -11.37
C MET A 101 -16.29 -5.14 -11.63
N GLY A 102 -17.46 -4.95 -12.22
CA GLY A 102 -18.38 -6.05 -12.53
C GLY A 102 -19.08 -6.58 -11.27
N THR A 103 -19.19 -5.77 -10.23
CA THR A 103 -19.95 -6.11 -9.03
C THR A 103 -21.43 -5.81 -9.21
N GLN A 104 -22.31 -6.53 -8.51
CA GLN A 104 -23.73 -6.20 -8.53
C GLN A 104 -24.01 -4.94 -7.70
N LYS A 105 -23.34 -4.79 -6.56
CA LYS A 105 -23.40 -3.58 -5.74
C LYS A 105 -22.39 -2.55 -6.24
N SER A 106 -22.73 -1.29 -6.07
CA SER A 106 -21.87 -0.16 -6.44
C SER A 106 -21.59 0.70 -5.21
N SER A 107 -20.35 1.13 -5.07
CA SER A 107 -19.91 2.00 -3.99
C SER A 107 -18.76 2.86 -4.51
N ASN A 108 -19.11 4.02 -5.06
CA ASN A 108 -18.16 4.99 -5.61
C ASN A 108 -18.77 6.39 -5.55
N SER A 109 -17.94 7.42 -5.76
CA SER A 109 -18.33 8.82 -5.60
C SER A 109 -19.25 9.32 -6.71
N LEU A 110 -19.11 8.77 -7.93
CA LEU A 110 -19.86 9.19 -9.11
C LEU A 110 -21.16 8.39 -9.33
N GLN A 111 -21.53 7.52 -8.38
CA GLN A 111 -22.72 6.65 -8.44
C GLN A 111 -22.80 5.82 -9.72
N LYS A 112 -21.65 5.40 -10.23
CA LYS A 112 -21.53 4.52 -11.40
C LYS A 112 -21.90 3.10 -11.04
N GLU A 113 -22.64 2.43 -11.91
CA GLU A 113 -23.03 1.04 -11.71
C GLU A 113 -21.84 0.10 -11.92
N HIS A 114 -21.83 -1.00 -11.17
CA HIS A 114 -20.85 -2.09 -11.26
C HIS A 114 -19.42 -1.76 -10.88
N ILE A 115 -19.23 -0.67 -10.13
CA ILE A 115 -17.94 -0.22 -9.61
C ILE A 115 -18.02 -0.14 -8.09
N TYR A 116 -17.17 -0.90 -7.40
CA TYR A 116 -17.07 -0.92 -5.95
C TYR A 116 -15.66 -0.55 -5.51
N VAL A 117 -15.51 0.66 -4.97
CA VAL A 117 -14.26 1.11 -4.33
C VAL A 117 -14.20 0.44 -2.96
N LEU A 118 -13.38 -0.61 -2.86
CA LEU A 118 -13.14 -1.31 -1.60
C LEU A 118 -12.27 -0.43 -0.69
N HIS A 119 -11.13 0.03 -1.21
CA HIS A 119 -10.21 0.94 -0.51
C HIS A 119 -9.93 2.16 -1.37
N ASN A 120 -10.19 3.36 -0.82
CA ASN A 120 -9.73 4.61 -1.41
C ASN A 120 -8.19 4.64 -1.46
N LEU A 121 -7.66 5.44 -2.39
CA LEU A 121 -6.23 5.66 -2.52
C LEU A 121 -5.66 6.33 -1.27
N ASP A 122 -5.00 5.54 -0.43
CA ASP A 122 -4.56 5.97 0.90
C ASP A 122 -3.39 5.09 1.36
N SER A 123 -2.73 5.43 2.46
CA SER A 123 -1.61 4.65 2.98
C SER A 123 -2.00 3.20 3.28
N PRO A 124 -1.08 2.23 3.07
CA PRO A 124 -1.32 0.84 3.40
C PRO A 124 -1.58 0.68 4.91
N ASP A 125 -2.48 -0.23 5.27
CA ASP A 125 -2.87 -0.49 6.66
C ASP A 125 -3.14 -1.97 6.90
N ILE A 126 -2.90 -2.42 8.14
CA ILE A 126 -3.07 -3.82 8.56
C ILE A 126 -4.54 -4.26 8.44
N GLN A 127 -5.52 -3.37 8.68
CA GLN A 127 -6.93 -3.74 8.55
C GLN A 127 -7.30 -3.99 7.09
N LYS A 128 -6.82 -3.14 6.18
CA LYS A 128 -7.00 -3.30 4.72
C LYS A 128 -6.38 -4.61 4.23
N ILE A 129 -5.17 -4.94 4.68
CA ILE A 129 -4.50 -6.23 4.38
C ILE A 129 -5.33 -7.41 4.87
N LYS A 130 -5.83 -7.34 6.11
CA LYS A 130 -6.66 -8.40 6.71
C LYS A 130 -7.95 -8.61 5.91
N GLU A 131 -8.61 -7.55 5.50
CA GLU A 131 -9.82 -7.61 4.67
C GLU A 131 -9.54 -8.29 3.32
N LEU A 132 -8.47 -7.89 2.62
CA LEU A 132 -8.07 -8.54 1.36
C LEU A 132 -7.77 -10.03 1.55
N ASN A 133 -7.08 -10.41 2.63
CA ASN A 133 -6.79 -11.82 2.95
C ASN A 133 -8.06 -12.64 3.21
N ASN A 134 -9.06 -12.07 3.89
CA ASN A 134 -10.34 -12.74 4.12
C ASN A 134 -11.09 -12.98 2.79
N ILE A 135 -11.10 -11.97 1.90
CA ILE A 135 -11.70 -12.08 0.56
C ILE A 135 -10.96 -13.13 -0.27
N ALA A 136 -9.62 -13.10 -0.31
CA ALA A 136 -8.80 -14.04 -1.07
C ALA A 136 -8.94 -15.49 -0.57
N SER A 137 -9.06 -15.69 0.74
CA SER A 137 -9.27 -17.01 1.35
C SER A 137 -10.69 -17.55 1.12
N GLY A 138 -11.64 -16.67 0.79
CA GLY A 138 -13.06 -17.01 0.65
C GLY A 138 -13.82 -17.06 1.96
N ASP A 139 -13.31 -16.40 3.00
CA ASP A 139 -13.99 -16.24 4.29
C ASP A 139 -15.11 -15.19 4.21
N VAL A 140 -15.12 -14.39 3.15
CA VAL A 140 -16.18 -13.44 2.81
C VAL A 140 -17.17 -14.09 1.84
N ASP A 141 -18.46 -13.97 2.15
CA ASP A 141 -19.53 -14.34 1.24
C ASP A 141 -19.66 -13.28 0.14
N PHE A 142 -18.86 -13.45 -0.92
CA PHE A 142 -18.71 -12.46 -1.99
C PHE A 142 -20.05 -12.13 -2.67
N ASP A 143 -20.90 -13.13 -2.89
CA ASP A 143 -22.19 -12.96 -3.56
C ASP A 143 -23.13 -12.07 -2.73
N ASN A 144 -23.15 -12.26 -1.42
CA ASN A 144 -23.97 -11.46 -0.52
C ASN A 144 -23.36 -10.08 -0.23
N GLU A 145 -22.03 -9.96 -0.13
CA GLU A 145 -21.37 -8.69 0.17
C GLU A 145 -21.27 -7.75 -1.02
N TYR A 146 -20.90 -8.26 -2.20
CA TYR A 146 -20.65 -7.46 -3.41
C TYR A 146 -21.55 -7.88 -4.57
N GLY A 147 -21.73 -9.19 -4.75
CA GLY A 147 -22.37 -9.80 -5.92
C GLY A 147 -21.55 -9.60 -7.20
N SER A 148 -21.79 -10.44 -8.21
CA SER A 148 -21.21 -10.28 -9.55
C SER A 148 -22.28 -9.96 -10.58
N THR A 149 -21.88 -9.26 -11.64
CA THR A 149 -22.68 -9.05 -12.84
C THR A 149 -21.89 -9.38 -14.09
N ASP A 150 -22.60 -9.74 -15.15
CA ASP A 150 -22.07 -9.86 -16.51
C ASP A 150 -22.69 -8.80 -17.46
N GLU A 151 -23.35 -7.79 -16.89
CA GLU A 151 -23.89 -6.64 -17.64
C GLU A 151 -22.75 -5.78 -18.21
N GLU A 152 -22.99 -5.15 -19.36
CA GLU A 152 -22.01 -4.30 -20.01
C GLU A 152 -21.91 -2.95 -19.31
N TYR A 153 -20.68 -2.55 -18.95
CA TYR A 153 -20.39 -1.21 -18.42
C TYR A 153 -19.13 -0.63 -19.07
N PRO A 154 -19.02 0.70 -19.22
CA PRO A 154 -17.83 1.31 -19.78
C PRO A 154 -16.66 1.16 -18.80
N ILE A 155 -15.61 0.42 -19.18
CA ILE A 155 -14.39 0.30 -18.36
C ILE A 155 -13.75 1.65 -18.04
N GLY A 156 -13.97 2.65 -18.91
CA GLY A 156 -13.50 4.01 -18.69
C GLY A 156 -14.10 4.67 -17.44
N ASP A 157 -15.30 4.29 -17.02
CA ASP A 157 -15.96 4.88 -15.84
C ASP A 157 -15.14 4.65 -14.57
N VAL A 158 -14.43 3.52 -14.47
CA VAL A 158 -13.57 3.16 -13.35
C VAL A 158 -12.37 4.10 -13.23
N LEU A 159 -11.89 4.65 -14.34
CA LEU A 159 -10.76 5.57 -14.34
C LEU A 159 -11.14 7.00 -13.94
N TRP A 160 -12.43 7.34 -13.96
CA TRP A 160 -12.93 8.66 -13.55
C TRP A 160 -13.28 8.74 -12.07
N ASP A 161 -13.44 7.58 -11.42
CA ASP A 161 -13.77 7.44 -9.98
C ASP A 161 -12.54 7.46 -9.05
N LEU A 162 -11.33 7.67 -9.61
CA LEU A 162 -10.04 7.59 -8.92
C LEU A 162 -9.43 8.95 -8.61
#